data_AF-A0A534T320-F1
#
_entry.id   AF-A0A534T320-F1
#
_cell.length_a   1.000
_cell.length_b   1.000
_cell.length_c   1.000
_cell.angle_alpha   90.00
_cell.angle_beta   90.00
_cell.angle_gamma   90.00
#
_symmetry.space_group_name_H-M   'P 1'
#
loop_
_entity.id
_entity.type
_entity.pdbx_description
1 polymer ?
#
loop_
_entity_poly.entity_id
_entity_poly.type
_entity_poly.pdbx_seq_one_letter_code
_entity_poly.pdbx_strand_id
1 'polypeptide(L)'
;MRCRRAQRWMVAAVDGELAPRRRRTLEGHVAGCPECRREVAATEAVLAGVTGLARSGCEVPSHLEQATFRRVRLLAAAEEERSVARRWWAGFRIPALAFATAAVAIVAVELTRGAGDRRAAPSGPRAVAQAPARDQPRVVASRERPAPKVAESLPAEPPPKLAAAPDLFIELPILRNMEKLEHFEAIDTTTLDDGGEQSNG
;
A
#
# COMPACT_ATOMS: atom_id res chain seq x y z
N MET A 1 -2.24 -25.26 18.14
CA MET A 1 -3.02 -24.57 17.09
C MET A 1 -3.91 -25.58 16.39
N ARG A 2 -5.06 -25.19 15.80
CA ARG A 2 -5.91 -26.08 14.99
C ARG A 2 -5.42 -26.12 13.53
N CYS A 3 -5.48 -27.27 12.86
CA CYS A 3 -4.99 -27.47 11.49
C CYS A 3 -5.56 -26.44 10.49
N ARG A 4 -6.87 -26.18 10.51
CA ARG A 4 -7.51 -25.16 9.66
C ARG A 4 -6.95 -23.75 9.82
N ARG A 5 -6.42 -23.40 11.01
CA ARG A 5 -5.73 -22.11 11.22
C ARG A 5 -4.31 -22.17 10.67
N ALA A 6 -3.62 -23.30 10.83
CA ALA A 6 -2.30 -23.53 10.27
C ALA A 6 -2.32 -23.40 8.74
N GLN A 7 -3.27 -24.07 8.07
CA GLN A 7 -3.46 -24.01 6.62
C GLN A 7 -3.58 -22.58 6.09
N ARG A 8 -4.41 -21.75 6.73
CA ARG A 8 -4.51 -20.32 6.36
C ARG A 8 -3.22 -19.54 6.57
N TRP A 9 -2.41 -19.93 7.54
CA TRP A 9 -1.11 -19.28 7.79
C TRP A 9 -0.01 -19.79 6.86
N MET A 10 -0.14 -20.98 6.27
CA MET A 10 0.85 -21.50 5.31
C MET A 10 0.98 -20.59 4.09
N VAL A 11 -0.14 -20.15 3.50
CA VAL A 11 -0.13 -19.23 2.33
C VAL A 11 0.61 -17.93 2.66
N ALA A 12 0.21 -17.25 3.74
CA ALA A 12 0.90 -16.05 4.20
C ALA A 12 2.37 -16.29 4.62
N ALA A 13 2.73 -17.51 5.02
CA ALA A 13 4.10 -17.85 5.37
C ALA A 13 4.99 -17.96 4.13
N VAL A 14 4.45 -18.59 3.06
CA VAL A 14 5.10 -18.72 1.73
C VAL A 14 5.38 -17.35 1.14
N ASP A 15 4.40 -16.44 1.19
CA ASP A 15 4.53 -15.08 0.63
C ASP A 15 5.41 -14.15 1.49
N GLY A 16 5.91 -14.62 2.64
CA GLY A 16 6.72 -13.81 3.55
C GLY A 16 5.92 -12.83 4.40
N GLU A 17 4.59 -12.80 4.29
CA GLU A 17 3.70 -11.86 4.98
C GLU A 17 3.42 -12.24 6.45
N LEU A 18 3.74 -13.47 6.85
CA LEU A 18 3.45 -13.95 8.20
C LEU A 18 4.45 -13.38 9.23
N ALA A 19 3.94 -12.57 10.17
CA ALA A 19 4.74 -11.99 11.25
C ALA A 19 5.60 -13.03 12.02
N PRO A 20 6.84 -12.71 12.45
CA PRO A 20 7.79 -13.69 12.99
C PRO A 20 7.29 -14.52 14.18
N ARG A 21 6.44 -13.94 15.03
CA ARG A 21 5.83 -14.65 16.16
C ARG A 21 4.83 -15.73 15.70
N ARG A 22 4.04 -15.42 14.66
CA ARG A 22 3.06 -16.36 14.08
C ARG A 22 3.77 -17.44 13.29
N ARG A 23 4.85 -17.11 12.57
CA ARG A 23 5.70 -18.09 11.89
C ARG A 23 6.25 -19.15 12.84
N ARG A 24 6.84 -18.75 13.97
CA ARG A 24 7.30 -19.69 15.02
C ARG A 24 6.18 -20.59 15.55
N THR A 25 4.98 -20.04 15.71
CA THR A 25 3.80 -20.82 16.16
C THR A 25 3.34 -21.83 15.09
N LEU A 26 3.42 -21.46 13.81
CA LEU A 26 3.14 -22.34 12.68
C LEU A 26 4.16 -23.47 12.60
N GLU A 27 5.45 -23.15 12.65
CA GLU A 27 6.57 -24.11 12.64
C GLU A 27 6.42 -25.14 13.75
N GLY A 28 6.14 -24.70 14.99
CA GLY A 28 5.90 -25.61 16.11
C GLY A 28 4.71 -26.55 15.90
N HIS A 29 3.65 -26.10 15.20
CA HIS A 29 2.52 -26.97 14.86
C HIS A 29 2.85 -27.95 13.75
N VAL A 30 3.52 -27.51 12.68
CA VAL A 30 3.95 -28.36 11.55
C VAL A 30 4.93 -29.43 12.03
N ALA A 31 5.78 -29.10 13.01
CA ALA A 31 6.65 -30.07 13.67
C ALA A 31 5.85 -31.18 14.39
N GLY A 32 4.70 -30.85 14.99
CA GLY A 32 3.87 -31.81 15.74
C GLY A 32 2.73 -32.48 14.95
N CYS A 33 2.39 -32.00 13.74
CA CYS A 33 1.23 -32.47 12.98
C CYS A 33 1.67 -33.06 11.62
N PRO A 34 1.50 -34.38 11.38
CA PRO A 34 1.94 -35.02 10.14
C PRO A 34 1.13 -34.57 8.91
N GLU A 35 -0.16 -34.25 9.06
CA GLU A 35 -1.00 -33.76 7.95
C GLU A 35 -0.50 -32.40 7.45
N CYS A 36 -0.38 -31.42 8.37
CA CYS A 36 0.14 -30.09 8.04
C CYS A 36 1.57 -30.15 7.47
N ARG A 37 2.38 -31.14 7.88
CA ARG A 37 3.71 -31.35 7.29
C ARG A 37 3.65 -31.79 5.84
N ARG A 38 2.76 -32.71 5.49
CA ARG A 38 2.55 -33.14 4.10
C ARG A 38 2.05 -31.99 3.23
N GLU A 39 1.13 -31.18 3.76
CA GLU A 39 0.61 -30.00 3.04
C GLU A 39 1.69 -28.95 2.76
N VAL A 40 2.54 -28.64 3.74
CA VAL A 40 3.68 -27.75 3.55
C VAL A 40 4.64 -28.31 2.50
N ALA A 41 5.01 -29.59 2.62
CA ALA A 41 5.91 -30.25 1.66
C ALA A 41 5.33 -30.26 0.23
N ALA A 42 4.03 -30.50 0.08
CA ALA A 42 3.35 -30.44 -1.21
C ALA A 42 3.38 -29.01 -1.80
N THR A 43 3.13 -28.00 -0.97
CA THR A 43 3.20 -26.59 -1.39
C THR A 43 4.61 -26.19 -1.82
N GLU A 44 5.62 -26.59 -1.05
CA GLU A 44 7.04 -26.36 -1.38
C GLU A 44 7.43 -27.06 -2.69
N ALA A 45 6.95 -28.29 -2.93
CA ALA A 45 7.20 -29.01 -4.17
C ALA A 45 6.60 -28.31 -5.39
N VAL A 46 5.38 -27.78 -5.28
CA VAL A 46 4.75 -26.97 -6.34
C VAL A 46 5.56 -25.71 -6.62
N LEU A 47 5.98 -24.98 -5.58
CA LEU A 47 6.81 -23.77 -5.72
C LEU A 47 8.18 -24.09 -6.34
N ALA A 48 8.80 -25.20 -5.95
CA ALA A 48 10.04 -25.68 -6.56
C ALA A 48 9.86 -25.99 -8.05
N GLY A 49 8.73 -26.60 -8.43
CA GLY A 49 8.37 -26.83 -9.83
C GLY A 49 8.24 -25.52 -10.62
N VAL A 50 7.45 -24.57 -10.11
CA VAL A 50 7.23 -23.26 -10.76
C VAL A 50 8.54 -22.47 -10.90
N THR A 51 9.37 -22.45 -9.86
CA THR A 51 10.69 -21.78 -9.92
C THR A 51 11.67 -22.49 -10.84
N GLY A 52 11.58 -23.81 -10.99
CA GLY A 52 12.31 -24.59 -11.99
C GLY A 52 11.93 -24.22 -13.42
N LEU A 53 10.63 -24.03 -13.69
CA LEU A 53 10.13 -23.56 -14.98
C LEU A 53 10.64 -22.14 -15.31
N ALA A 54 10.61 -21.23 -14.33
CA ALA A 54 11.13 -19.88 -14.52
C ALA A 54 12.63 -19.86 -14.87
N ARG A 55 13.41 -20.83 -14.34
CA ARG A 55 14.85 -20.95 -14.61
C ARG A 55 15.20 -21.59 -15.96
N SER A 56 14.28 -22.33 -16.58
CA SER A 56 14.61 -23.24 -17.69
C SER A 56 14.45 -22.66 -19.09
N GLY A 57 14.37 -21.33 -19.26
CA GLY A 57 14.47 -20.76 -20.62
C GLY A 57 13.81 -19.42 -20.86
N CYS A 58 13.24 -18.77 -19.85
CA CYS A 58 12.79 -17.38 -19.99
C CYS A 58 13.98 -16.43 -19.79
N GLU A 59 14.83 -16.29 -20.80
CA GLU A 59 15.75 -15.15 -20.85
C GLU A 59 14.93 -13.88 -20.92
N VAL A 60 15.06 -13.01 -19.92
CA VAL A 60 14.42 -11.70 -19.93
C VAL A 60 15.03 -10.90 -21.09
N PRO A 61 14.23 -10.38 -22.04
CA PRO A 61 14.76 -9.56 -23.11
C PRO A 61 15.59 -8.40 -22.56
N SER A 62 16.83 -8.25 -23.05
CA SER A 62 17.79 -7.25 -22.56
C SER A 62 17.24 -5.82 -22.55
N HIS A 63 16.35 -5.48 -23.49
CA HIS A 63 15.71 -4.16 -23.51
C HIS A 63 14.78 -3.91 -22.31
N LEU A 64 14.05 -4.94 -21.83
CA LEU A 64 13.19 -4.83 -20.64
C LEU A 64 14.02 -4.69 -19.38
N GLU A 65 15.10 -5.45 -19.27
CA GLU A 65 16.05 -5.36 -18.17
C GLU A 65 16.68 -3.95 -18.11
N GLN A 66 17.19 -3.46 -19.25
CA GLN A 66 17.76 -2.12 -19.35
C GLN A 66 16.73 -1.02 -19.05
N ALA A 67 15.50 -1.13 -19.57
CA ALA A 67 14.43 -0.18 -19.30
C ALA A 67 14.07 -0.16 -17.81
N THR A 68 14.01 -1.33 -17.17
CA THR A 68 13.71 -1.46 -15.74
C THR A 68 14.82 -0.85 -14.89
N PHE A 69 16.09 -1.19 -15.17
CA PHE A 69 17.22 -0.59 -14.46
C PHE A 69 17.30 0.92 -14.67
N ARG A 70 17.03 1.41 -15.87
CA ARG A 70 16.95 2.85 -16.15
C ARG A 70 15.89 3.51 -15.28
N ARG A 71 14.69 2.91 -15.16
CA ARG A 71 13.60 3.43 -14.32
C ARG A 71 13.96 3.43 -12.84
N VAL A 72 14.58 2.35 -12.34
CA VAL A 72 15.04 2.26 -10.94
C VAL A 72 16.07 3.35 -10.64
N ARG A 73 17.05 3.58 -11.54
CA ARG A 73 18.05 4.65 -11.38
C ARG A 73 17.42 6.04 -11.34
N LEU A 74 16.44 6.31 -12.22
CA LEU A 74 15.74 7.60 -12.22
C LEU A 74 14.93 7.82 -10.93
N LEU A 75 14.29 6.77 -10.41
CA LEU A 75 13.57 6.85 -9.14
C LEU A 75 14.51 7.10 -7.96
N ALA A 76 15.66 6.42 -7.92
CA ALA A 76 16.68 6.63 -6.89
C ALA A 76 17.24 8.07 -6.92
N ALA A 77 17.58 8.58 -8.12
CA ALA A 77 18.05 9.95 -8.28
C ALA A 77 17.01 10.99 -7.83
N ALA A 78 15.73 10.77 -8.16
CA ALA A 78 14.65 11.65 -7.73
C ALA A 78 14.44 11.63 -6.20
N GLU A 79 14.66 10.49 -5.54
CA GLU A 79 14.61 10.40 -4.08
C GLU A 79 15.78 11.14 -3.42
N GLU A 80 16.99 11.04 -3.99
CA GLU A 80 18.15 11.80 -3.53
C GLU A 80 17.92 13.31 -3.62
N GLU A 81 17.44 13.81 -4.77
CA GLU A 81 17.12 15.23 -4.96
C GLU A 81 16.08 15.73 -3.93
N ARG A 82 15.02 14.95 -3.70
CA ARG A 82 14.01 15.26 -2.67
C ARG A 82 14.61 15.28 -1.27
N SER A 83 15.54 14.38 -0.96
CA SER A 83 16.19 14.30 0.35
C SER A 83 17.12 15.51 0.60
N VAL A 84 17.88 15.92 -0.42
CA VAL A 84 18.77 17.09 -0.36
C VAL A 84 17.95 18.37 -0.24
N ALA A 85 16.91 18.53 -1.07
CA ALA A 85 16.00 19.66 -0.96
C ALA A 85 15.36 19.73 0.43
N ARG A 86 14.88 18.59 0.97
CA ARG A 86 14.31 18.55 2.32
C ARG A 86 15.33 18.93 3.40
N ARG A 87 16.58 18.48 3.28
CA ARG A 87 17.66 18.80 4.23
C ARG A 87 18.04 20.29 4.17
N TRP A 88 18.10 20.87 2.98
CA TRP A 88 18.35 22.30 2.79
C TRP A 88 17.22 23.18 3.37
N TRP A 89 15.96 22.84 3.09
CA TRP A 89 14.80 23.52 3.67
C TRP A 89 14.72 23.38 5.19
N ALA A 90 15.10 22.23 5.75
CA ALA A 90 15.19 22.05 7.20
C ALA A 90 16.29 22.95 7.81
N GLY A 91 17.45 23.05 7.15
CA GLY A 91 18.55 23.93 7.57
C GLY A 91 18.15 25.42 7.62
N PHE A 92 17.25 25.86 6.73
CA PHE A 92 16.77 27.26 6.71
C PHE A 92 15.63 27.54 7.70
N ARG A 93 14.79 26.53 8.02
CA ARG A 93 13.65 26.70 8.93
C ARG A 93 14.02 26.65 10.41
N ILE A 94 15.05 25.91 10.78
CA ILE A 94 15.53 25.82 12.17
C ILE A 94 15.95 27.19 12.74
N PRO A 95 16.77 28.01 12.05
CA PRO A 95 17.13 29.32 12.56
C PRO A 95 15.91 30.26 12.60
N ALA A 96 15.02 30.22 11.60
CA ALA A 96 13.82 31.06 11.58
C ALA A 96 12.89 30.81 12.77
N LEU A 97 12.69 29.55 13.16
CA LEU A 97 11.94 29.18 14.36
C LEU A 97 12.65 29.64 15.65
N ALA A 98 13.98 29.54 15.72
CA ALA A 98 14.75 30.01 16.86
C ALA A 98 14.70 31.55 17.02
N PHE A 99 14.72 32.30 15.90
CA PHE A 99 14.54 33.75 15.92
C PHE A 99 13.12 34.15 16.32
N ALA A 100 12.10 33.44 15.84
CA ALA A 100 10.72 33.69 16.23
C ALA A 100 10.47 33.43 17.72
N THR A 101 11.02 32.34 18.28
CA THR A 101 10.90 32.05 19.71
C THR A 101 11.68 33.07 20.57
N ALA A 102 12.88 33.49 20.13
CA ALA A 102 13.64 34.53 20.81
C ALA A 102 12.89 35.88 20.82
N ALA A 103 12.30 36.28 19.70
CA ALA A 103 11.51 37.52 19.62
C ALA A 103 10.30 37.48 20.57
N VAL A 104 9.56 36.36 20.62
CA VAL A 104 8.43 36.19 21.56
C VAL A 104 8.91 36.23 23.01
N ALA A 105 10.05 35.62 23.33
CA ALA A 105 10.62 35.67 24.67
C ALA A 105 11.01 37.10 25.08
N ILE A 106 11.61 37.88 24.17
CA ILE A 106 11.97 39.29 24.41
C ILE A 106 10.71 40.12 24.71
N VAL A 107 9.66 39.97 23.89
CA VAL A 107 8.38 40.68 24.11
C VAL A 107 7.73 40.28 25.45
N ALA A 108 7.78 39.00 25.82
CA ALA A 108 7.27 38.53 27.11
C ALA A 108 8.06 39.12 28.31
N VAL A 109 9.38 39.28 28.17
CA VAL A 109 10.24 39.88 29.20
C VAL A 109 9.98 41.39 29.33
N GLU A 110 9.80 42.11 28.22
CA GLU A 110 9.42 43.53 28.22
C GLU A 110 8.05 43.76 28.89
N LEU A 111 7.06 42.92 28.57
CA LEU A 111 5.73 43.02 29.19
C LEU A 111 5.75 42.74 30.70
N THR A 112 6.59 41.82 31.16
CA THR A 112 6.71 41.49 32.59
C THR A 112 7.55 42.52 33.36
N ARG A 113 8.56 43.13 32.74
CA ARG A 113 9.32 44.24 33.35
C ARG A 113 8.52 45.55 33.38
N GLY A 114 7.78 45.85 32.31
CA GLY A 114 6.91 47.04 32.25
C GLY A 114 5.68 46.98 33.16
N ALA A 115 5.29 45.77 33.61
CA ALA A 115 4.22 45.59 34.60
C ALA A 115 4.66 45.86 36.05
N GLY A 116 5.96 46.04 36.31
CA GLY A 116 6.51 46.24 37.67
C GLY A 116 6.16 47.58 38.33
N ASP A 117 5.81 48.62 37.55
CA ASP A 117 5.46 49.94 38.09
C ASP A 117 3.94 50.21 38.19
N ARG A 118 3.10 49.26 37.79
CA ARG A 118 1.67 49.35 38.09
C ARG A 118 1.40 48.72 39.44
N ARG A 119 1.55 49.54 40.48
CA ARG A 119 1.00 49.30 41.82
C ARG A 119 -0.37 48.64 41.71
N ALA A 120 -0.43 47.41 42.20
CA ALA A 120 -1.65 46.66 42.40
C ALA A 120 -2.63 47.47 43.27
N ALA A 121 -3.78 47.79 42.71
CA ALA A 121 -4.97 48.11 43.49
C ALA A 121 -5.66 46.79 43.88
N PRO A 122 -6.01 46.57 45.16
CA PRO A 122 -6.73 45.38 45.57
C PRO A 122 -8.24 45.62 45.41
N SER A 123 -8.95 44.69 44.77
CA SER A 123 -10.38 44.44 45.03
C SER A 123 -10.79 43.10 44.41
N GLY A 124 -11.19 42.16 45.26
CA GLY A 124 -11.98 40.98 44.87
C GLY A 124 -13.44 41.36 44.57
N PRO A 125 -14.43 40.44 44.60
CA PRO A 125 -14.40 39.07 45.11
C PRO A 125 -14.94 37.98 44.14
N ARG A 126 -14.48 36.75 44.39
CA ARG A 126 -15.25 35.51 44.56
C ARG A 126 -16.62 35.40 43.85
N ALA A 127 -16.70 34.51 42.86
CA ALA A 127 -17.91 33.78 42.51
C ALA A 127 -17.65 32.27 42.53
N VAL A 128 -18.53 31.57 43.23
CA VAL A 128 -18.44 30.18 43.69
C VAL A 128 -19.22 29.26 42.74
N ALA A 129 -18.67 28.06 42.54
CA ALA A 129 -19.32 26.78 42.23
C ALA A 129 -20.06 26.63 40.87
N GLN A 130 -19.73 25.55 40.14
CA GLN A 130 -20.27 24.21 40.40
C GLN A 130 -19.54 23.16 39.56
N ALA A 131 -19.11 22.08 40.21
CA ALA A 131 -19.07 20.74 39.62
C ALA A 131 -20.43 20.07 39.94
N PRO A 132 -20.96 19.13 39.11
CA PRO A 132 -20.45 17.76 39.17
C PRO A 132 -20.47 16.99 37.83
N ALA A 133 -19.89 15.80 37.93
CA ALA A 133 -19.76 14.75 36.94
C ALA A 133 -21.02 14.43 36.12
N ARG A 134 -20.79 14.11 34.84
CA ARG A 134 -21.60 13.15 34.09
C ARG A 134 -20.67 12.21 33.34
N ASP A 135 -20.61 10.98 33.84
CA ASP A 135 -20.34 9.77 33.06
C ASP A 135 -21.16 9.83 31.77
N GLN A 136 -20.48 9.85 30.63
CA GLN A 136 -21.07 9.41 29.38
C GLN A 136 -20.50 8.03 29.05
N PRO A 137 -21.36 7.02 28.82
CA PRO A 137 -20.91 5.76 28.27
C PRO A 137 -20.28 6.04 26.90
N ARG A 138 -19.03 5.63 26.76
CA ARG A 138 -18.28 5.59 25.51
C ARG A 138 -18.94 4.57 24.59
N VAL A 139 -20.05 4.96 23.97
CA VAL A 139 -20.62 4.26 22.83
C VAL A 139 -19.59 4.38 21.72
N VAL A 140 -19.04 3.24 21.34
CA VAL A 140 -18.20 3.07 20.17
C VAL A 140 -19.08 3.38 18.97
N ALA A 141 -19.18 4.66 18.61
CA ALA A 141 -19.64 5.06 17.30
C ALA A 141 -18.62 4.50 16.30
N SER A 142 -19.00 3.40 15.66
CA SER A 142 -18.46 3.00 14.37
C SER A 142 -18.27 4.27 13.56
N ARG A 143 -17.00 4.60 13.28
CA ARG A 143 -16.68 5.55 12.22
C ARG A 143 -17.17 4.91 10.94
N GLU A 144 -18.42 5.19 10.64
CA GLU A 144 -19.01 5.03 9.34
C GLU A 144 -18.13 5.86 8.42
N ARG A 145 -17.34 5.13 7.64
CA ARG A 145 -16.39 5.69 6.69
C ARG A 145 -17.22 6.56 5.77
N PRO A 146 -17.03 7.89 5.72
CA PRO A 146 -17.76 8.71 4.76
C PRO A 146 -17.45 8.13 3.39
N ALA A 147 -18.52 7.68 2.70
CA ALA A 147 -18.43 7.26 1.32
C ALA A 147 -17.67 8.34 0.55
N PRO A 148 -16.67 8.00 -0.27
CA PRO A 148 -15.96 8.99 -1.05
C PRO A 148 -17.00 9.70 -1.92
N LYS A 149 -17.24 10.99 -1.62
CA LYS A 149 -17.93 11.92 -2.53
C LYS A 149 -17.01 12.14 -3.73
N VAL A 150 -16.88 11.12 -4.57
CA VAL A 150 -16.37 11.23 -5.94
C VAL A 150 -17.62 11.25 -6.82
N ALA A 151 -18.35 12.33 -6.70
CA ALA A 151 -19.25 12.81 -7.73
C ALA A 151 -18.77 14.21 -8.10
N GLU A 152 -17.46 14.33 -8.35
CA GLU A 152 -16.87 15.48 -9.02
C GLU A 152 -16.95 15.16 -10.51
N SER A 153 -17.92 15.80 -11.14
CA SER A 153 -18.22 15.86 -12.58
C SER A 153 -17.16 15.24 -13.49
N LEU A 154 -17.49 14.07 -14.06
CA LEU A 154 -16.82 13.63 -15.29
C LEU A 154 -17.10 14.70 -16.36
N PRO A 155 -16.07 15.35 -16.94
CA PRO A 155 -16.29 16.27 -18.04
C PRO A 155 -16.98 15.50 -19.18
N ALA A 156 -18.13 16.01 -19.63
CA ALA A 156 -18.93 15.41 -20.71
C ALA A 156 -18.21 15.43 -22.07
N GLU A 157 -17.11 16.18 -22.18
CA GLU A 157 -16.33 16.28 -23.41
C GLU A 157 -14.92 15.71 -23.21
N PRO A 158 -14.46 14.84 -24.13
CA PRO A 158 -13.10 14.33 -24.08
C PRO A 158 -12.10 15.48 -24.22
N PRO A 159 -10.96 15.44 -23.52
CA PRO A 159 -9.90 16.42 -23.66
C PRO A 159 -9.56 16.64 -25.15
N PRO A 160 -9.32 17.88 -25.59
CA PRO A 160 -9.08 18.20 -27.01
C PRO A 160 -7.90 17.44 -27.63
N LYS A 161 -6.97 16.95 -26.79
CA LYS A 161 -5.86 16.08 -27.21
C LYS A 161 -6.29 14.70 -27.70
N LEU A 162 -7.42 14.16 -27.21
CA LEU A 162 -7.98 12.88 -27.64
C LEU A 162 -8.82 13.04 -28.92
N ALA A 163 -9.51 14.18 -29.07
CA ALA A 163 -10.25 14.50 -30.28
C ALA A 163 -9.32 14.73 -31.50
N ALA A 164 -8.09 15.20 -31.27
CA ALA A 164 -7.11 15.46 -32.33
C ALA A 164 -6.36 14.21 -32.82
N ALA A 165 -6.47 13.08 -32.12
CA ALA A 165 -5.76 11.83 -32.46
C ALA A 165 -6.64 10.60 -32.20
N PRO A 166 -7.73 10.41 -32.99
CA PRO A 166 -8.64 9.27 -32.81
C PRO A 166 -7.94 7.92 -33.02
N ASP A 167 -6.87 7.90 -33.82
CA ASP A 167 -6.13 6.69 -34.17
C ASP A 167 -5.23 6.16 -33.04
N LEU A 168 -5.01 6.96 -31.98
CA LEU A 168 -4.15 6.59 -30.85
C LEU A 168 -4.68 5.39 -30.07
N PHE A 169 -5.96 5.05 -30.24
CA PHE A 169 -6.59 3.87 -29.65
C PHE A 169 -6.64 2.67 -30.58
N ILE A 170 -6.49 2.84 -31.90
CA ILE A 170 -6.56 1.73 -32.86
C ILE A 170 -5.28 0.88 -32.83
N GLU A 171 -4.14 1.46 -32.44
CA GLU A 171 -2.86 0.74 -32.34
C GLU A 171 -2.66 -0.04 -31.03
N LEU A 172 -3.67 -0.15 -30.16
CA LEU A 172 -3.57 -1.02 -28.99
C LEU A 172 -3.69 -2.49 -29.45
N PRO A 173 -2.64 -3.33 -29.31
CA PRO A 173 -2.66 -4.73 -29.76
C PRO A 173 -3.78 -5.56 -29.12
N ILE A 174 -4.31 -5.08 -27.99
CA ILE A 174 -5.43 -5.69 -27.27
C ILE A 174 -6.70 -5.64 -28.13
N LEU A 175 -7.01 -4.51 -28.79
CA LEU A 175 -8.21 -4.39 -29.63
C LEU A 175 -8.09 -5.18 -30.93
N ARG A 176 -6.90 -5.22 -31.54
CA ARG A 176 -6.63 -6.02 -32.75
C ARG A 176 -6.82 -7.54 -32.53
N ASN A 177 -6.72 -8.00 -31.28
CA ASN A 177 -6.92 -9.41 -30.95
C ASN A 177 -8.31 -9.70 -30.37
N MET A 178 -9.17 -8.70 -30.15
CA MET A 178 -10.56 -8.95 -29.73
C MET A 178 -11.40 -9.57 -30.86
N GLU A 179 -11.14 -9.21 -32.12
CA GLU A 179 -11.76 -9.87 -33.30
C GLU A 179 -11.40 -11.36 -33.38
N LYS A 180 -10.22 -11.74 -32.88
CA LYS A 180 -9.82 -13.16 -32.77
C LYS A 180 -10.54 -13.90 -31.65
N LEU A 181 -11.11 -13.18 -30.68
CA LEU A 181 -11.90 -13.77 -29.60
C LEU A 181 -13.35 -14.06 -30.04
N GLU A 182 -13.85 -13.44 -31.11
CA GLU A 182 -15.21 -13.70 -31.61
C GLU A 182 -15.37 -15.11 -32.23
N HIS A 183 -14.27 -15.80 -32.54
CA HIS A 183 -14.28 -17.18 -33.03
C HIS A 183 -14.08 -18.24 -31.93
N PHE A 184 -14.20 -17.89 -30.64
CA PHE A 184 -14.06 -18.87 -29.55
C PHE A 184 -15.13 -19.97 -29.57
N GLU A 185 -16.29 -19.74 -30.19
CA GLU A 185 -17.33 -20.77 -30.34
C GLU A 185 -16.88 -21.97 -31.20
N ALA A 186 -15.85 -21.81 -32.04
CA ALA A 186 -15.31 -22.93 -32.82
C ALA A 186 -14.46 -23.91 -32.00
N ILE A 187 -14.04 -23.54 -30.78
CA ILE A 187 -13.21 -24.39 -29.91
C ILE A 187 -14.08 -25.30 -29.04
N ASP A 188 -15.34 -24.93 -28.76
CA ASP A 188 -16.22 -25.71 -27.87
C ASP A 188 -16.88 -26.93 -28.55
N THR A 189 -16.78 -27.08 -29.88
CA THR A 189 -17.37 -28.21 -30.61
C THR A 189 -16.40 -29.34 -30.92
N THR A 190 -15.10 -29.22 -30.65
CA THR A 190 -14.19 -30.37 -30.67
C THR A 190 -14.22 -31.04 -29.31
N THR A 191 -15.34 -31.66 -29.00
CA THR A 191 -15.42 -32.66 -27.95
C THR A 191 -14.37 -33.74 -28.25
N LEU A 192 -13.42 -33.89 -27.34
CA LEU A 192 -12.51 -35.03 -27.22
C LEU A 192 -13.33 -36.32 -27.10
N ASP A 193 -13.79 -36.83 -28.23
CA ASP A 193 -14.30 -38.18 -28.39
C ASP A 193 -13.54 -38.80 -29.57
N ASP A 194 -12.32 -39.24 -29.29
CA ASP A 194 -11.61 -40.21 -30.12
C ASP A 194 -10.78 -41.09 -29.20
N GLY A 195 -11.50 -42.01 -28.55
CA GLY A 195 -10.92 -43.26 -28.08
C GLY A 195 -10.45 -44.07 -29.28
N GLY A 196 -9.13 -44.28 -29.37
CA GLY A 196 -8.52 -45.18 -30.34
C GLY A 196 -7.45 -46.01 -29.66
N GLU A 197 -7.84 -47.19 -29.17
CA GLU A 197 -6.94 -48.26 -28.74
C GLU A 197 -5.96 -48.60 -29.86
N GLN A 198 -4.69 -48.19 -29.74
CA GLN A 198 -3.61 -48.78 -30.51
C GLN A 198 -3.00 -49.94 -29.73
N SER A 199 -3.60 -51.11 -29.94
CA SER A 199 -3.02 -52.42 -29.65
C SER A 199 -1.91 -52.69 -30.67
N ASN A 200 -0.66 -52.74 -30.21
CA ASN A 200 0.45 -53.29 -30.99
C ASN A 200 0.79 -54.67 -30.43
N GLY A 201 0.53 -55.69 -31.25
CA GLY A 201 1.13 -57.02 -31.13
C GLY A 201 2.55 -57.08 -31.68
#